data_AF-A0A1W6K7E0-F1
#
_entry.id   AF-A0A1W6K7E0-F1
#
_cell.length_a   1.000
_cell.length_b   1.000
_cell.length_c   1.000
_cell.angle_alpha   90.00
_cell.angle_beta   90.00
_cell.angle_gamma   90.00
#
_symmetry.space_group_name_H-M   'P 1'
#
loop_
_entity.id
_entity.type
_entity.pdbx_description
1 polymer ?
#
loop_
_entity_poly.entity_id
_entity_poly.type
_entity_poly.pdbx_seq_one_letter_code
_entity_poly.pdbx_strand_id
1 'polypeptide(L)'
;MKAIVVSLFLIALTGCASNVVTDYDSNAVFGNYSSWAFAPKGEDQSFTSLDGGRIESAVERELNRKAMRKVGESEADLLVTWQVVEEERLERSGVGLGFGFGSGNFGWGLSSAPPVREIQEGKLVVELVDTETDRVVWRAASRRYLNENQATESRRELIDEIVADMFEKYPPGA
;
A
#
# COMPACT_ATOMS: atom_id res chain seq x y z
N MET A 1 2.10 -40.25 -16.55
CA MET A 1 1.11 -40.01 -15.47
C MET A 1 1.74 -39.40 -14.22
N LYS A 2 2.76 -40.00 -13.58
CA LYS A 2 3.42 -39.42 -12.39
C LYS A 2 4.04 -38.02 -12.61
N ALA A 3 4.68 -37.78 -13.76
CA ALA A 3 5.27 -36.48 -14.08
C ALA A 3 4.24 -35.35 -14.28
N ILE A 4 3.03 -35.68 -14.76
CA ILE A 4 1.96 -34.69 -14.95
C ILE A 4 1.38 -34.27 -13.60
N VAL A 5 1.23 -35.21 -12.66
CA VAL A 5 0.76 -34.93 -11.29
C VAL A 5 1.76 -34.05 -10.52
N VAL A 6 3.07 -34.30 -10.69
CA VAL A 6 4.13 -33.47 -10.07
C VAL A 6 4.14 -32.05 -10.67
N SER A 7 3.97 -31.92 -12.00
CA SER A 7 3.89 -30.61 -12.65
C SER A 7 2.64 -29.82 -12.27
N LEU A 8 1.52 -30.48 -12.01
CA LEU A 8 0.28 -29.84 -11.54
C LEU A 8 0.41 -29.35 -10.08
N PHE A 9 1.18 -30.06 -9.25
CA PHE A 9 1.40 -29.71 -7.85
C PHE A 9 2.35 -28.51 -7.68
N LEU A 10 3.32 -28.34 -8.59
CA LEU A 10 4.27 -27.22 -8.57
C LEU A 10 3.63 -25.86 -8.91
N ILE A 11 2.55 -25.85 -9.69
CA ILE A 11 1.81 -24.61 -10.03
C ILE A 11 0.93 -24.16 -8.85
N ALA A 12 0.53 -25.09 -7.96
CA ALA A 12 -0.36 -24.79 -6.84
C ALA A 12 0.31 -24.03 -5.67
N LEU A 13 1.63 -23.79 -5.72
CA LEU A 13 2.39 -23.12 -4.65
C LEU A 13 2.61 -21.61 -4.89
N THR A 14 2.04 -21.02 -5.94
CA THR A 14 2.11 -19.56 -6.13
C THR A 14 1.12 -18.86 -5.19
N GLY A 15 1.51 -18.65 -3.93
CA GLY A 15 0.80 -17.76 -3.02
C GLY A 15 1.09 -16.30 -3.39
N CYS A 16 0.08 -15.54 -3.80
CA CYS A 16 0.21 -14.09 -3.99
C CYS A 16 0.26 -13.42 -2.61
N ALA A 17 1.44 -13.00 -2.17
CA ALA A 17 1.55 -12.09 -1.04
C ALA A 17 0.97 -10.74 -1.45
N SER A 18 -0.15 -10.34 -0.83
CA SER A 18 -0.77 -9.04 -1.12
C SER A 18 0.12 -7.91 -0.61
N ASN A 19 0.47 -6.98 -1.48
CA ASN A 19 1.21 -5.76 -1.16
C ASN A 19 0.31 -4.66 -0.58
N VAL A 20 -1.00 -4.87 -0.59
CA VAL A 20 -2.01 -3.91 -0.13
C VAL A 20 -2.96 -4.59 0.86
N VAL A 21 -3.40 -3.81 1.85
CA VAL A 21 -4.50 -4.17 2.75
C VAL A 21 -5.71 -3.31 2.38
N THR A 22 -6.85 -3.93 2.13
CA THR A 22 -8.10 -3.22 1.85
C THR A 22 -9.14 -3.49 2.92
N ASP A 23 -9.97 -2.50 3.19
CA ASP A 23 -11.14 -2.58 4.06
C ASP A 23 -12.31 -1.83 3.41
N TYR A 24 -13.54 -2.23 3.69
CA TYR A 24 -14.72 -1.66 3.04
C TYR A 24 -15.99 -1.82 3.88
N ASP A 25 -16.96 -0.94 3.67
CA ASP A 25 -18.29 -1.07 4.27
C ASP A 25 -19.06 -2.21 3.58
N SER A 26 -19.33 -3.28 4.33
CA SER A 26 -20.08 -4.43 3.85
C SER A 26 -21.53 -4.12 3.44
N ASN A 27 -22.08 -2.98 3.83
CA ASN A 27 -23.42 -2.53 3.45
C ASN A 27 -23.42 -1.64 2.20
N ALA A 28 -22.26 -1.17 1.74
CA ALA A 28 -22.16 -0.32 0.56
C ALA A 28 -22.43 -1.13 -0.72
N VAL A 29 -23.25 -0.58 -1.61
CA VAL A 29 -23.56 -1.18 -2.91
C VAL A 29 -22.70 -0.52 -3.97
N PHE A 30 -21.48 -1.04 -4.16
CA PHE A 30 -20.46 -0.42 -5.01
C PHE A 30 -20.89 -0.20 -6.48
N GLY A 31 -21.84 -0.98 -6.98
CA GLY A 31 -22.39 -0.80 -8.33
C GLY A 31 -23.20 0.49 -8.52
N ASN A 32 -23.56 1.19 -7.43
CA ASN A 32 -24.26 2.47 -7.49
C ASN A 32 -23.31 3.65 -7.75
N TYR A 33 -22.00 3.48 -7.51
CA TYR A 33 -21.03 4.54 -7.72
C TYR A 33 -20.53 4.54 -9.17
N SER A 34 -20.74 5.65 -9.87
CA SER A 34 -20.39 5.78 -11.29
C SER A 34 -19.50 6.98 -11.57
N SER A 35 -19.43 7.92 -10.63
CA SER A 35 -18.70 9.17 -10.74
C SER A 35 -17.88 9.45 -9.49
N TRP A 36 -16.80 10.20 -9.68
CA TRP A 36 -15.88 10.52 -8.61
C TRP A 36 -15.24 11.89 -8.78
N ALA A 37 -14.75 12.46 -7.69
CA ALA A 37 -13.88 13.62 -7.67
C ALA A 37 -12.77 13.42 -6.64
N PHE A 38 -11.67 14.17 -6.73
CA PHE A 38 -10.76 14.27 -5.59
C PHE A 38 -11.43 15.11 -4.51
N ALA A 39 -11.23 14.73 -3.24
CA ALA A 39 -11.66 15.54 -2.11
C ALA A 39 -10.93 16.91 -2.12
N PRO A 40 -11.54 17.95 -1.55
CA PRO A 40 -10.93 19.26 -1.54
C PRO A 40 -9.69 19.23 -0.67
N LYS A 41 -8.66 19.96 -1.08
CA LYS A 41 -7.47 20.14 -0.23
C LYS A 41 -7.87 20.92 1.02
N GLY A 42 -7.36 20.50 2.18
CA GLY A 42 -7.55 21.24 3.43
C GLY A 42 -6.98 22.66 3.35
N GLU A 43 -7.46 23.56 4.22
CA GLU A 43 -7.09 24.98 4.22
C GLU A 43 -5.57 25.22 4.28
N ASP A 44 -4.83 24.31 4.92
CA ASP A 44 -3.36 24.41 5.07
C ASP A 44 -2.56 23.87 3.86
N GLN A 45 -3.20 23.19 2.90
CA GLN A 45 -2.55 22.60 1.73
C GLN A 45 -2.88 23.36 0.44
N SER A 46 -2.06 24.38 0.14
CA SER A 46 -2.25 25.22 -1.05
C SER A 46 -1.71 24.62 -2.36
N PHE A 47 -0.88 23.56 -2.30
CA PHE A 47 -0.24 22.96 -3.47
C PHE A 47 -0.19 21.43 -3.40
N THR A 48 -0.20 20.76 -4.56
CA THR A 48 0.05 19.30 -4.63
C THR A 48 1.56 19.08 -4.70
N SER A 49 2.09 18.14 -3.93
CA SER A 49 3.50 17.73 -4.04
C SER A 49 3.76 16.96 -5.35
N LEU A 50 5.03 16.75 -5.71
CA LEU A 50 5.38 15.92 -6.87
C LEU A 50 4.83 14.50 -6.76
N ASP A 51 4.87 13.91 -5.57
CA ASP A 51 4.28 12.60 -5.33
C ASP A 51 2.77 12.63 -5.30
N GLY A 52 2.17 13.67 -4.74
CA GLY A 52 0.73 13.86 -4.80
C GLY A 52 0.22 13.89 -6.25
N GLY A 53 0.91 14.60 -7.14
CA GLY A 53 0.55 14.62 -8.56
C GLY A 53 0.69 13.26 -9.24
N ARG A 54 1.71 12.46 -8.85
CA ARG A 54 1.88 11.07 -9.33
C ARG A 54 0.76 10.17 -8.82
N ILE A 55 0.40 10.28 -7.54
CA ILE A 55 -0.68 9.53 -6.90
C ILE A 55 -2.01 9.88 -7.57
N GLU A 56 -2.35 11.16 -7.69
CA GLU A 56 -3.58 11.62 -8.35
C GLU A 56 -3.66 11.09 -9.79
N SER A 57 -2.56 11.17 -10.56
CA SER A 57 -2.51 10.65 -11.93
C SER A 57 -2.71 9.13 -11.99
N ALA A 58 -2.14 8.38 -11.04
CA ALA A 58 -2.28 6.94 -10.96
C ALA A 58 -3.72 6.54 -10.60
N VAL A 59 -4.32 7.21 -9.60
CA VAL A 59 -5.70 6.95 -9.18
C VAL A 59 -6.68 7.27 -10.30
N GLU A 60 -6.50 8.41 -10.99
CA GLU A 60 -7.33 8.79 -12.13
C GLU A 60 -7.29 7.72 -13.23
N ARG A 61 -6.09 7.20 -13.54
CA ARG A 61 -5.94 6.13 -14.53
C ARG A 61 -6.67 4.84 -14.13
N GLU A 62 -6.58 4.43 -12.86
CA GLU A 62 -7.23 3.20 -12.41
C GLU A 62 -8.76 3.34 -12.34
N LEU A 63 -9.28 4.47 -11.87
CA LEU A 63 -10.73 4.73 -11.87
C LEU A 63 -11.29 4.84 -13.29
N ASN A 64 -10.53 5.43 -14.23
CA ASN A 64 -10.89 5.42 -15.65
C ASN A 64 -10.93 3.99 -16.23
N ARG A 65 -10.01 3.10 -15.84
CA ARG A 65 -10.04 1.68 -16.24
C ARG A 65 -11.25 0.93 -15.69
N LYS A 66 -11.79 1.37 -14.55
CA LYS A 66 -13.07 0.89 -13.99
C LYS A 66 -14.30 1.58 -14.59
N ALA A 67 -14.12 2.38 -15.65
CA ALA A 67 -15.17 3.14 -16.33
C ALA A 67 -15.91 4.15 -15.43
N MET A 68 -15.28 4.63 -14.35
CA MET A 68 -15.84 5.67 -13.49
C MET A 68 -15.51 7.06 -14.06
N ARG A 69 -16.50 7.96 -14.04
CA ARG A 69 -16.38 9.30 -14.62
C ARG A 69 -15.88 10.31 -13.60
N LYS A 70 -14.79 11.02 -13.91
CA LYS A 70 -14.36 12.17 -13.12
C LYS A 70 -15.31 13.35 -13.32
N VAL A 71 -15.77 13.96 -12.23
CA VAL A 71 -16.73 15.09 -12.20
C VAL A 71 -16.30 16.17 -11.21
N GLY A 72 -17.08 17.25 -11.09
CA GLY A 72 -16.92 18.21 -10.00
C GLY A 72 -17.39 17.61 -8.67
N GLU A 73 -16.80 18.04 -7.55
CA GLU A 73 -17.12 17.52 -6.20
C GLU A 73 -18.62 17.44 -5.89
N SER A 74 -19.38 18.48 -6.24
CA SER A 74 -20.83 18.55 -5.96
C SER A 74 -21.68 17.54 -6.74
N GLU A 75 -21.11 16.91 -7.76
CA GLU A 75 -21.79 15.94 -8.63
C GLU A 75 -21.24 14.51 -8.46
N ALA A 76 -20.22 14.32 -7.63
CA ALA A 76 -19.53 13.04 -7.47
C ALA A 76 -20.32 12.10 -6.56
N ASP A 77 -20.38 10.81 -6.91
CA ASP A 77 -20.89 9.78 -6.00
C ASP A 77 -19.84 9.40 -4.95
N LEU A 78 -18.55 9.50 -5.31
CA LEU A 78 -17.40 9.24 -4.43
C LEU A 78 -16.39 10.37 -4.43
N LEU A 79 -15.90 10.75 -3.25
CA LEU A 79 -14.68 11.54 -3.10
C LEU A 79 -13.49 10.61 -2.86
N VAL A 80 -12.42 10.86 -3.60
CA VAL A 80 -11.13 10.19 -3.43
C VAL A 80 -10.25 11.06 -2.56
N THR A 81 -9.78 10.52 -1.44
CA THR A 81 -8.72 11.12 -0.64
C THR A 81 -7.51 10.20 -0.56
N TRP A 82 -6.33 10.78 -0.37
CA TRP A 82 -5.09 10.04 -0.22
C TRP A 82 -4.18 10.72 0.79
N GLN A 83 -3.34 9.93 1.45
CA GLN A 83 -2.32 10.41 2.37
C GLN A 83 -1.12 9.48 2.36
N VAL A 84 0.07 10.06 2.53
CA VAL A 84 1.29 9.30 2.82
C VAL A 84 1.50 9.40 4.33
N VAL A 85 1.20 8.30 5.03
CA VAL A 85 1.34 8.23 6.49
C VAL A 85 2.79 7.84 6.81
N GLU A 86 3.48 8.71 7.53
CA GLU A 86 4.83 8.42 8.03
C GLU A 86 4.76 7.34 9.12
N GLU A 87 5.63 6.34 9.01
CA GLU A 87 5.77 5.28 9.99
C GLU A 87 7.25 5.14 10.36
N GLU A 88 7.53 5.16 11.66
CA GLU A 88 8.86 4.87 12.18
C GLU A 88 9.05 3.36 12.28
N ARG A 89 10.05 2.85 11.58
CA ARG A 89 10.41 1.44 11.63
C ARG A 89 11.85 1.27 12.13
N LEU A 90 11.98 0.35 13.08
CA LEU A 90 13.28 -0.13 13.55
C LEU A 90 13.77 -1.24 12.62
N GLU A 91 14.78 -0.93 11.81
CA GLU A 91 15.50 -1.90 11.00
C GLU A 91 16.71 -2.41 11.78
N ARG A 92 16.79 -3.73 11.99
CA ARG A 92 18.03 -4.36 12.46
C ARG A 92 18.87 -4.70 11.25
N SER A 93 20.03 -4.07 11.11
CA SER A 93 20.96 -4.36 10.02
C SER A 93 22.34 -4.71 10.59
N GLY A 94 23.06 -5.60 9.89
CA GLY A 94 24.39 -6.08 10.32
C GLY A 94 24.38 -7.38 11.13
N VAL A 95 25.54 -7.72 11.70
CA VAL A 95 25.79 -8.99 12.40
C VAL A 95 25.93 -8.74 13.91
N GLY A 96 25.21 -9.51 14.71
CA GLY A 96 25.38 -9.52 16.16
C GLY A 96 26.71 -10.18 16.53
N LEU A 97 27.52 -9.53 17.37
CA LEU A 97 28.81 -10.06 17.80
C LEU A 97 28.63 -10.92 19.04
N GLY A 98 29.05 -12.19 18.96
CA GLY A 98 29.07 -13.11 20.08
C GLY A 98 30.49 -13.53 20.43
N PHE A 99 30.80 -13.60 21.72
CA PHE A 99 32.06 -14.15 22.23
C PHE A 99 31.76 -15.18 23.31
N GLY A 100 32.40 -16.33 23.24
CA GLY A 100 32.22 -17.40 24.22
C GLY A 100 33.52 -18.14 24.50
N PHE A 101 33.62 -18.68 25.71
CA PHE A 101 34.74 -19.50 26.15
C PHE A 101 34.23 -20.66 26.99
N GLY A 102 34.83 -21.83 26.82
CA GLY A 102 34.41 -23.07 27.49
C GLY A 102 35.32 -24.24 27.18
N SER A 103 35.24 -25.28 28.02
CA SER A 103 35.98 -26.53 27.87
C SER A 103 35.14 -27.70 28.38
N GLY A 104 35.09 -28.81 27.64
CA GLY A 104 34.21 -29.94 27.95
C GLY A 104 32.73 -29.55 27.90
N ASN A 105 31.95 -30.00 28.89
CA ASN A 105 30.50 -29.72 28.98
C ASN A 105 30.16 -28.39 29.65
N PHE A 106 31.14 -27.51 29.89
CA PHE A 106 30.91 -26.23 30.56
C PHE A 106 31.45 -25.06 29.72
N GLY A 107 30.59 -24.08 29.47
CA GLY A 107 30.94 -22.90 28.70
C GLY A 107 30.02 -21.73 28.99
N TRP A 108 30.55 -20.52 28.79
CA TRP A 108 29.83 -19.26 28.93
C TRP A 108 30.00 -18.43 27.67
N GLY A 109 28.95 -17.70 27.31
CA GLY A 109 28.95 -16.83 26.15
C GLY A 109 28.18 -15.55 26.41
N LEU A 110 28.64 -14.48 25.78
CA LEU A 110 27.95 -13.20 25.71
C LEU A 110 27.70 -12.87 24.24
N SER A 111 26.47 -12.46 23.92
CA SER A 111 26.10 -12.01 22.57
C SER A 111 25.51 -10.62 22.62
N SER A 112 25.94 -9.77 21.69
CA SER A 112 25.30 -8.50 21.38
C SER A 112 24.35 -8.66 20.20
N ALA A 113 23.19 -8.01 20.28
CA ALA A 113 22.28 -7.92 19.15
C ALA A 113 22.88 -7.06 18.02
N PRO A 114 22.47 -7.29 16.75
CA PRO A 114 22.79 -6.38 15.66
C PRO A 114 22.34 -4.95 15.99
N PRO A 115 23.05 -3.92 15.51
CA PRO A 115 22.63 -2.54 15.69
C PRO A 115 21.27 -2.29 15.06
N VAL A 116 20.48 -1.43 15.71
CA VAL A 116 19.15 -1.02 15.28
C VAL A 116 19.26 0.39 14.70
N ARG A 117 18.70 0.60 13.51
CA ARG A 117 18.56 1.92 12.90
C ARG A 117 17.09 2.24 12.75
N GLU A 118 16.74 3.48 13.04
CA GLU A 118 15.41 4.02 12.78
C GLU A 118 15.34 4.53 11.34
N ILE A 119 14.25 4.17 10.66
CA ILE A 119 13.95 4.61 9.30
C ILE A 119 12.54 5.18 9.33
N GLN A 120 12.40 6.39 8.80
CA GLN A 120 11.11 6.97 8.49
C GLN A 120 10.73 6.51 7.09
N GLU A 121 9.60 5.82 7.00
CA GLU A 121 9.07 5.27 5.77
C GLU A 121 7.62 5.74 5.58
N GLY A 122 7.22 6.13 4.37
CA GLY A 122 5.85 6.57 4.09
C GLY A 122 4.97 5.45 3.53
N LYS A 123 3.79 5.21 4.13
CA LYS A 123 2.77 4.30 3.59
C LYS A 123 1.68 5.10 2.87
N LEU A 124 1.44 4.79 1.60
CA LEU A 124 0.30 5.35 0.87
C LEU A 124 -1.01 4.72 1.36
N VAL A 125 -1.97 5.57 1.70
CA VAL A 125 -3.36 5.22 2.00
C VAL A 125 -4.25 5.96 1.01
N VAL A 126 -5.21 5.27 0.41
CA VAL A 126 -6.26 5.82 -0.46
C VAL A 126 -7.61 5.44 0.13
N GLU A 127 -8.52 6.39 0.21
CA GLU A 127 -9.88 6.19 0.73
C GLU A 127 -10.89 6.75 -0.27
N LEU A 128 -12.01 6.03 -0.40
CA LEU A 128 -13.18 6.43 -1.17
C LEU A 128 -14.31 6.73 -0.19
N VAL A 129 -14.82 7.96 -0.26
CA VAL A 129 -15.83 8.51 0.64
C VAL A 129 -17.13 8.67 -0.15
N ASP A 130 -18.22 8.11 0.36
CA ASP A 130 -19.56 8.30 -0.17
C ASP A 130 -20.06 9.71 0.14
N THR A 131 -20.50 10.43 -0.89
CA THR A 131 -20.91 11.85 -0.79
C THR A 131 -22.30 12.08 -0.20
N GLU A 132 -23.14 11.06 -0.15
CA GLU A 132 -24.46 11.15 0.47
C GLU A 132 -24.37 11.00 1.99
N THR A 133 -23.41 10.19 2.46
CA THR A 133 -23.28 9.79 3.87
C THR A 133 -22.04 10.36 4.57
N ASP A 134 -21.11 10.96 3.83
CA ASP A 134 -19.81 11.44 4.30
C ASP A 134 -18.99 10.34 5.03
N ARG A 135 -19.09 9.09 4.57
CA ARG A 135 -18.40 7.93 5.16
C ARG A 135 -17.43 7.30 4.20
N VAL A 136 -16.28 6.88 4.73
CA VAL A 136 -15.35 6.02 4.00
C VAL A 136 -16.04 4.68 3.74
N VAL A 137 -16.31 4.38 2.48
CA VAL A 137 -16.91 3.12 2.05
C VAL A 137 -15.88 2.11 1.58
N TRP A 138 -14.69 2.57 1.18
CA TRP A 138 -13.55 1.71 0.84
C TRP A 138 -12.24 2.39 1.18
N ARG A 139 -11.28 1.59 1.63
CA ARG A 139 -9.95 2.02 2.04
C ARG A 139 -8.91 1.02 1.58
N ALA A 140 -7.78 1.51 1.09
CA ALA A 140 -6.61 0.71 0.79
C ALA A 140 -5.35 1.33 1.39
N ALA A 141 -4.51 0.49 2.01
CA ALA A 141 -3.24 0.88 2.60
C ALA A 141 -2.11 0.01 2.04
N SER A 142 -1.06 0.65 1.55
CA SER A 142 0.14 -0.01 1.06
C SER A 142 0.94 -0.65 2.20
N ARG A 143 1.43 -1.87 1.96
CA ARG A 143 2.47 -2.50 2.78
C ARG A 143 3.87 -2.16 2.30
N ARG A 144 3.99 -1.59 1.10
CA ARG A 144 5.24 -1.09 0.53
C ARG A 144 5.43 0.38 0.89
N TYR A 145 6.69 0.73 1.10
CA TYR A 145 7.08 2.03 1.60
C TYR A 145 7.63 2.93 0.51
N LEU A 146 7.30 4.21 0.62
CA LEU A 146 7.89 5.29 -0.15
C LEU A 146 9.05 5.87 0.65
N ASN A 147 10.27 5.75 0.13
CA ASN A 147 11.49 6.19 0.82
C ASN A 147 12.16 7.35 0.08
N GLU A 148 12.72 8.31 0.83
CA GLU A 148 13.36 9.51 0.26
C GLU A 148 14.61 9.21 -0.55
N ASN A 149 15.29 8.10 -0.26
CA ASN A 149 16.53 7.68 -0.94
C ASN A 149 16.30 6.99 -2.30
N GLN A 150 15.05 6.88 -2.78
CA GLN A 150 14.73 6.23 -4.05
C GLN A 150 14.99 7.15 -5.24
N ALA A 151 15.55 6.60 -6.32
CA ALA A 151 15.64 7.33 -7.58
C ALA A 151 14.24 7.71 -8.10
N THR A 152 14.12 8.88 -8.72
CA THR A 152 12.84 9.48 -9.13
C THR A 152 11.99 8.57 -10.02
N GLU A 153 12.59 7.92 -11.03
CA GLU A 153 11.87 7.03 -11.95
C GLU A 153 11.34 5.78 -11.22
N SER A 154 12.18 5.17 -10.39
CA SER A 154 11.78 4.03 -9.55
C SER A 154 10.66 4.38 -8.58
N ARG A 155 10.62 5.63 -8.10
CA ARG A 155 9.55 6.12 -7.22
C ARG A 155 8.22 6.27 -7.96
N ARG A 156 8.24 6.78 -9.19
CA ARG A 156 7.04 6.89 -10.03
C ARG A 156 6.47 5.50 -10.35
N GLU A 157 7.32 4.60 -10.82
CA GLU A 157 6.92 3.21 -11.14
C GLU A 157 6.34 2.52 -9.90
N LEU A 158 6.95 2.72 -8.74
CA LEU A 158 6.46 2.20 -7.47
C LEU A 158 5.06 2.72 -7.10
N ILE A 159 4.82 4.03 -7.25
CA ILE A 159 3.50 4.61 -6.98
C ILE A 159 2.46 4.03 -7.95
N ASP A 160 2.80 3.94 -9.24
CA ASP A 160 1.92 3.37 -10.26
C ASP A 160 1.56 1.91 -9.94
N GLU A 161 2.54 1.10 -9.51
CA GLU A 161 2.34 -0.30 -9.10
C GLU A 161 1.49 -0.40 -7.84
N ILE A 162 1.80 0.38 -6.79
CA ILE A 162 1.04 0.36 -5.52
C ILE A 162 -0.42 0.72 -5.78
N VAL A 163 -0.68 1.79 -6.55
CA VAL A 163 -2.06 2.22 -6.83
C VAL A 163 -2.79 1.20 -7.70
N ALA A 164 -2.12 0.59 -8.68
CA ALA A 164 -2.71 -0.52 -9.44
C ALA A 164 -3.10 -1.70 -8.52
N ASP A 165 -2.18 -2.15 -7.65
CA ASP A 165 -2.43 -3.22 -6.66
C ASP A 165 -3.61 -2.87 -5.74
N MET A 166 -3.79 -1.59 -5.37
CA MET A 166 -4.93 -1.14 -4.59
C MET A 166 -6.24 -1.31 -5.36
N PHE A 167 -6.31 -0.82 -6.59
CA PHE A 167 -7.54 -0.84 -7.40
C PHE A 167 -7.83 -2.19 -8.07
N GLU A 168 -6.90 -3.15 -8.04
CA GLU A 168 -7.22 -4.56 -8.31
C GLU A 168 -8.25 -5.12 -7.32
N LYS A 169 -8.25 -4.63 -6.08
CA LYS A 169 -9.18 -5.05 -5.02
C LYS A 169 -10.46 -4.20 -4.95
N TYR A 170 -10.66 -3.32 -5.93
CA TYR A 170 -11.85 -2.48 -6.05
C TYR A 170 -12.61 -2.77 -7.36
N PRO A 171 -13.96 -2.86 -7.33
CA PRO A 171 -14.78 -2.90 -6.12
C PRO A 171 -14.59 -4.25 -5.38
N PRO A 172 -14.88 -4.30 -4.07
CA PRO A 172 -14.82 -5.55 -3.32
C PRO A 172 -15.74 -6.63 -3.89
N GLY A 173 -15.21 -7.85 -4.07
CA GLY A 173 -15.99 -9.00 -4.52
C GLY A 173 -16.23 -9.12 -6.03
N ALA A 174 -15.57 -8.28 -6.84
CA ALA A 174 -15.53 -8.40 -8.31
C ALA A 174 -14.41 -9.32 -8.82
#